data_AF-A0A679GIT3-F1
#
_entry.id   AF-A0A679GIT3-F1
#
_cell.length_a   1.000
_cell.length_b   1.000
_cell.length_c   1.000
_cell.angle_alpha   90.00
_cell.angle_beta   90.00
_cell.angle_gamma   90.00
#
_symmetry.space_group_name_H-M   'P 1'
#
loop_
_entity.id
_entity.type
_entity.pdbx_description
1 polymer ?
#
loop_
_entity_poly.entity_id
_entity_poly.type
_entity_poly.pdbx_seq_one_letter_code
_entity_poly.pdbx_strand_id
1 'polypeptide(L)'
;MLSGFANTRSLWSAVELFVSNLGFIPTDDDYLMEMVVASVDEGLALPPWRDAVTAGLITAACRDDPFIARAIWRWAERSCGVFAAVLDILPADAAVEQRLAGEVPRKLNVIAPNALLSPLLKKHWLTAYGAVLAAMLPPLDAAGQQLKVDKGPDHYAGLLSALRYASPFQTLECALVHKDPRLIELCAEQAAAHPQVLSDIRGDDITEQQVWGAAIKKNSSLWSAPQNAAAVRDTVLALLAEGLPVDTGLLEVLAHTPLADLCATPERARLWSLLPASRRDRYIQATAIGWLAVAAKDEIMTFPEAPLELAVMASSSLLSTLERSSVAVNVRLAIVSALSSFPEGMFITWLNNLLKEARMLSPADSMQLGALMASRHWAGAAKHLADRFADHRSDLIPGLRLCANLLGLYTRWKLGVSKPTAAEKWQAFEDEAGELYPSGPDNNELWSRAGGKNADLPGKSQNGATRWHKALSSIRSGGRPTARELLTVMCLDFPVNEKLRLFINDTDIVGWR
;
A
#
# COMPACT_ATOMS: atom_id res chain seq x y z
N MET A 1 85.86 -9.39 3.39
CA MET A 1 86.52 -8.46 2.45
C MET A 1 85.95 -8.69 1.06
N LEU A 2 85.27 -7.70 0.48
CA LEU A 2 84.81 -7.69 -0.92
C LEU A 2 85.31 -6.40 -1.59
N SER A 3 86.62 -6.16 -1.52
CA SER A 3 87.28 -5.00 -2.15
C SER A 3 87.53 -5.18 -3.66
N GLY A 4 86.89 -6.16 -4.30
CA GLY A 4 87.12 -6.53 -5.70
C GLY A 4 86.01 -6.20 -6.71
N PHE A 5 84.85 -5.71 -6.28
CA PHE A 5 83.77 -5.32 -7.21
C PHE A 5 83.76 -3.80 -7.38
N ALA A 6 84.32 -3.32 -8.50
CA ALA A 6 84.42 -1.89 -8.82
C ALA A 6 83.06 -1.18 -8.97
N ASN A 7 81.94 -1.90 -8.97
CA ASN A 7 80.60 -1.33 -9.01
C ASN A 7 79.60 -2.17 -8.22
N THR A 8 79.70 -2.14 -6.88
CA THR A 8 78.76 -2.82 -5.98
C THR A 8 77.31 -2.42 -6.21
N ARG A 9 77.05 -1.21 -6.71
CA ARG A 9 75.72 -0.73 -7.09
C ARG A 9 75.08 -1.59 -8.20
N SER A 10 75.83 -1.91 -9.26
CA SER A 10 75.32 -2.74 -10.37
C SER A 10 74.99 -4.16 -9.93
N LEU A 11 75.75 -4.71 -8.97
CA LEU A 11 75.46 -6.01 -8.37
C LEU A 11 74.12 -5.99 -7.63
N TRP A 12 73.90 -4.99 -6.77
CA TRP A 12 72.67 -4.90 -5.98
C TRP A 12 71.43 -4.60 -6.84
N SER A 13 71.56 -3.77 -7.88
CA SER A 13 70.48 -3.60 -8.87
C SER A 13 70.17 -4.89 -9.63
N ALA A 14 71.18 -5.73 -9.91
CA ALA A 14 70.95 -7.03 -10.52
C ALA A 14 70.24 -8.02 -9.57
N VAL A 15 70.56 -7.97 -8.27
CA VAL A 15 69.86 -8.75 -7.23
C VAL A 15 68.40 -8.32 -7.11
N GLU A 16 68.13 -7.02 -7.04
CA GLU A 16 66.77 -6.47 -7.03
C GLU A 16 65.97 -6.92 -8.28
N LEU A 17 66.56 -6.77 -9.47
CA LEU A 17 65.94 -7.19 -10.71
C LEU A 17 65.70 -8.70 -10.74
N PHE A 18 66.65 -9.50 -10.25
CA PHE A 18 66.49 -10.95 -10.16
C PHE A 18 65.32 -11.33 -9.24
N VAL A 19 65.30 -10.80 -8.01
CA VAL A 19 64.24 -11.09 -7.03
C VAL A 19 62.87 -10.65 -7.54
N SER A 20 62.79 -9.49 -8.20
CA SER A 20 61.52 -9.00 -8.77
C SER A 20 60.96 -9.88 -9.89
N ASN A 21 61.81 -10.68 -10.55
CA ASN A 21 61.44 -11.54 -11.68
C ASN A 21 61.38 -13.03 -11.33
N LEU A 22 61.47 -13.39 -10.05
CA LEU A 22 61.34 -14.78 -9.62
C LEU A 22 59.95 -15.33 -9.98
N GLY A 23 59.90 -16.60 -10.37
CA GLY A 23 58.63 -17.29 -10.66
C GLY A 23 57.86 -17.75 -9.42
N PHE A 24 58.47 -17.63 -8.23
CA PHE A 24 57.93 -18.07 -6.94
C PHE A 24 57.26 -19.46 -6.99
N ILE A 25 57.94 -20.42 -7.61
CA ILE A 25 57.46 -21.80 -7.78
C ILE A 25 57.62 -22.61 -6.48
N PRO A 26 56.74 -23.58 -6.19
CA PRO A 26 56.76 -24.33 -4.92
C PRO A 26 58.08 -25.05 -4.62
N THR A 27 58.83 -25.47 -5.64
CA THR A 27 60.11 -26.18 -5.46
C THR A 27 61.19 -25.30 -4.83
N ASP A 28 61.03 -23.98 -4.90
CA ASP A 28 62.02 -23.02 -4.44
C ASP A 28 61.66 -22.44 -3.07
N ASP A 29 60.51 -22.84 -2.48
CA ASP A 29 59.97 -22.23 -1.27
C ASP A 29 60.98 -22.28 -0.10
N ASP A 30 61.78 -23.34 0.06
CA ASP A 30 62.81 -23.42 1.11
C ASP A 30 63.85 -22.29 0.99
N TYR A 31 64.43 -22.14 -0.20
CA TYR A 31 65.42 -21.09 -0.48
C TYR A 31 64.81 -19.70 -0.37
N LEU A 32 63.58 -19.51 -0.86
CA LEU A 32 62.89 -18.22 -0.82
C LEU A 32 62.53 -17.82 0.61
N MET A 33 62.11 -18.77 1.45
CA MET A 33 61.84 -18.52 2.87
C MET A 33 63.12 -18.13 3.61
N GLU A 34 64.25 -18.81 3.36
CA GLU A 34 65.55 -18.43 3.92
C GLU A 34 65.99 -17.03 3.46
N MET A 35 65.82 -16.72 2.18
CA MET A 35 66.13 -15.40 1.61
C MET A 35 65.31 -14.30 2.29
N VAL A 36 64.02 -14.53 2.55
CA VAL A 36 63.17 -13.58 3.29
C VAL A 36 63.68 -13.39 4.70
N VAL A 37 63.98 -14.47 5.45
CA VAL A 37 64.48 -14.37 6.83
C VAL A 37 65.79 -13.60 6.87
N ALA A 38 66.73 -13.90 5.99
CA ALA A 38 68.00 -13.19 5.89
C ALA A 38 67.83 -11.72 5.48
N SER A 39 66.75 -11.37 4.76
CA SER A 39 66.49 -9.99 4.34
C SER A 39 66.07 -9.07 5.50
N VAL A 40 65.51 -9.64 6.58
CA VAL A 40 65.07 -8.89 7.76
C VAL A 40 66.00 -9.03 8.96
N ASP A 41 66.87 -10.06 8.98
CA ASP A 41 67.83 -10.28 10.05
C ASP A 41 69.18 -9.58 9.78
N GLU A 42 69.54 -8.63 10.65
CA GLU A 42 70.78 -7.86 10.51
C GLU A 42 72.06 -8.70 10.69
N GLY A 43 71.96 -9.84 11.37
CA GLY A 43 73.07 -10.75 11.62
C GLY A 43 73.33 -11.73 10.47
N LEU A 44 72.38 -11.92 9.56
CA LEU A 44 72.47 -12.92 8.49
C LEU A 44 72.94 -12.38 7.14
N ALA A 45 72.76 -11.08 6.86
CA ALA A 45 73.12 -10.51 5.56
C ALA A 45 73.57 -9.05 5.60
N LEU A 46 74.39 -8.67 4.59
CA LEU A 46 74.90 -7.31 4.44
C LEU A 46 73.76 -6.32 4.13
N PRO A 47 73.77 -5.09 4.69
CA PRO A 47 72.70 -4.11 4.46
C PRO A 47 72.36 -3.86 2.98
N PRO A 48 73.33 -3.68 2.06
CA PRO A 48 73.01 -3.47 0.65
C PRO A 48 72.34 -4.67 -0.04
N TRP A 49 72.58 -5.90 0.43
CA TRP A 49 71.88 -7.08 -0.06
C TRP A 49 70.44 -7.11 0.48
N ARG A 50 70.25 -6.79 1.77
CA ARG A 50 68.92 -6.69 2.39
C ARG A 50 68.06 -5.65 1.66
N ASP A 51 68.61 -4.46 1.39
CA ASP A 51 67.93 -3.40 0.65
C ASP A 51 67.54 -3.85 -0.77
N ALA A 52 68.42 -4.55 -1.48
CA ALA A 52 68.13 -5.06 -2.83
C ALA A 52 67.03 -6.14 -2.84
N VAL A 53 67.07 -7.08 -1.89
CA VAL A 53 66.07 -8.15 -1.79
C VAL A 53 64.70 -7.58 -1.40
N THR A 54 64.66 -6.68 -0.42
CA THR A 54 63.41 -6.02 -0.01
C THR A 54 62.81 -5.18 -1.15
N ALA A 55 63.62 -4.39 -1.86
CA ALA A 55 63.17 -3.66 -3.05
C ALA A 55 62.66 -4.59 -4.17
N GLY A 56 63.32 -5.73 -4.37
CA GLY A 56 62.91 -6.75 -5.33
C GLY A 56 61.56 -7.39 -4.96
N LEU A 57 61.36 -7.74 -3.69
CA LEU A 57 60.10 -8.29 -3.17
C LEU A 57 58.95 -7.29 -3.25
N ILE A 58 59.21 -6.00 -2.93
CA ILE A 58 58.25 -4.92 -3.09
C ILE A 58 57.85 -4.79 -4.57
N THR A 59 58.83 -4.78 -5.47
CA THR A 59 58.59 -4.70 -6.91
C THR A 59 57.77 -5.88 -7.41
N ALA A 60 58.08 -7.10 -6.97
CA ALA A 60 57.27 -8.28 -7.30
C ALA A 60 55.83 -8.18 -6.77
N ALA A 61 55.63 -7.75 -5.52
CA ALA A 61 54.29 -7.60 -4.93
C ALA A 61 53.44 -6.50 -5.59
N CYS A 62 54.09 -5.50 -6.18
CA CYS A 62 53.45 -4.43 -6.93
C CYS A 62 53.07 -4.82 -8.37
N ARG A 63 53.59 -5.94 -8.89
CA ARG A 63 53.18 -6.44 -10.21
C ARG A 63 51.78 -7.06 -10.16
N ASP A 64 51.15 -7.12 -11.32
CA ASP A 64 49.81 -7.71 -11.49
C ASP A 64 49.83 -9.25 -11.57
N ASP A 65 50.95 -9.90 -11.24
CA ASP A 65 51.04 -11.35 -11.19
C ASP A 65 50.70 -11.91 -9.80
N PRO A 66 50.03 -13.08 -9.73
CA PRO A 66 49.62 -13.68 -8.46
C PRO A 66 50.73 -14.52 -7.80
N PHE A 67 51.91 -14.64 -8.41
CA PHE A 67 52.89 -15.67 -8.02
C PHE A 67 53.44 -15.45 -6.63
N ILE A 68 53.83 -14.21 -6.32
CA ILE A 68 54.33 -13.84 -4.99
C ILE A 68 53.23 -13.97 -3.93
N ALA A 69 52.00 -13.53 -4.21
CA ALA A 69 50.88 -13.64 -3.27
C ALA A 69 50.56 -15.10 -2.92
N ARG A 70 50.57 -16.00 -3.93
CA ARG A 70 50.43 -17.45 -3.70
C ARG A 70 51.56 -18.02 -2.87
N ALA A 71 52.79 -17.59 -3.13
CA ALA A 71 53.96 -18.06 -2.40
C ALA A 71 53.92 -17.64 -0.93
N ILE A 72 53.55 -16.38 -0.66
CA ILE A 72 53.35 -15.86 0.70
C ILE A 72 52.40 -16.76 1.51
N TRP A 73 51.28 -17.19 0.91
CA TRP A 73 50.34 -18.08 1.60
C TRP A 73 50.88 -19.50 1.80
N ARG A 74 51.65 -20.05 0.85
CA ARG A 74 52.35 -21.32 1.07
C ARG A 74 53.37 -21.21 2.21
N TRP A 75 54.09 -20.09 2.30
CA TRP A 75 55.04 -19.83 3.38
C TRP A 75 54.31 -19.66 4.72
N ALA A 76 53.11 -19.08 4.74
CA ALA A 76 52.29 -18.91 5.94
C ALA A 76 51.90 -20.24 6.60
N GLU A 77 51.62 -21.28 5.82
CA GLU A 77 51.32 -22.63 6.35
C GLU A 77 52.56 -23.30 6.97
N ARG A 78 53.76 -22.93 6.52
CA ARG A 78 55.03 -23.52 6.96
C ARG A 78 55.69 -22.76 8.10
N SER A 79 55.62 -21.42 8.09
CA SER A 79 56.24 -20.56 9.09
C SER A 79 55.53 -19.20 9.20
N CYS A 80 54.85 -18.99 10.33
CA CYS A 80 54.25 -17.70 10.65
C CYS A 80 55.30 -16.57 10.78
N GLY A 81 56.54 -16.91 11.16
CA GLY A 81 57.63 -15.93 11.27
C GLY A 81 58.06 -15.40 9.91
N VAL A 82 58.17 -16.27 8.90
CA VAL A 82 58.47 -15.87 7.52
C VAL A 82 57.34 -15.02 6.95
N PHE A 83 56.09 -15.42 7.18
CA PHE A 83 54.93 -14.63 6.76
C PHE A 83 54.93 -13.22 7.36
N ALA A 84 55.16 -13.09 8.67
CA ALA A 84 55.26 -11.79 9.34
C ALA A 84 56.43 -10.95 8.78
N ALA A 85 57.58 -11.57 8.51
CA ALA A 85 58.73 -10.90 7.91
C ALA A 85 58.42 -10.36 6.51
N VAL A 86 57.81 -11.16 5.63
CA VAL A 86 57.41 -10.67 4.29
C VAL A 86 56.42 -9.53 4.42
N LEU A 87 55.40 -9.68 5.27
CA LEU A 87 54.40 -8.64 5.44
C LEU A 87 55.00 -7.32 5.90
N ASP A 88 55.98 -7.34 6.81
CA ASP A 88 56.67 -6.13 7.26
C ASP A 88 57.41 -5.42 6.09
N ILE A 89 57.97 -6.17 5.13
CA ILE A 89 58.63 -5.65 3.92
C ILE A 89 57.63 -4.99 2.95
N LEU A 90 56.46 -5.61 2.72
CA LEU A 90 55.52 -5.16 1.69
C LEU A 90 54.97 -3.74 1.96
N PRO A 91 54.75 -2.90 0.94
CA PRO A 91 54.21 -1.56 1.16
C PRO A 91 52.75 -1.66 1.62
N ALA A 92 52.30 -0.77 2.51
CA ALA A 92 50.91 -0.71 3.00
C ALA A 92 49.95 -0.12 1.94
N ASP A 93 49.96 -0.72 0.76
CA ASP A 93 49.20 -0.33 -0.42
C ASP A 93 47.93 -1.20 -0.57
N ALA A 94 46.83 -0.58 -0.97
CA ALA A 94 45.55 -1.26 -1.09
C ALA A 94 45.55 -2.31 -2.23
N ALA A 95 46.26 -2.08 -3.34
CA ALA A 95 46.31 -3.05 -4.44
C ALA A 95 47.11 -4.29 -4.04
N VAL A 96 48.20 -4.10 -3.27
CA VAL A 96 48.97 -5.21 -2.69
C VAL A 96 48.10 -6.03 -1.73
N GLU A 97 47.36 -5.37 -0.85
CA GLU A 97 46.41 -6.05 0.04
C GLU A 97 45.37 -6.85 -0.75
N GLN A 98 44.73 -6.25 -1.75
CA GLN A 98 43.68 -6.92 -2.54
C GLN A 98 44.22 -8.15 -3.27
N ARG A 99 45.42 -8.07 -3.87
CA ARG A 99 46.07 -9.23 -4.49
C ARG A 99 46.35 -10.34 -3.48
N LEU A 100 46.89 -9.98 -2.32
CA LEU A 100 47.14 -10.94 -1.25
C LEU A 100 45.83 -11.57 -0.76
N ALA A 101 44.78 -10.77 -0.55
CA ALA A 101 43.45 -11.24 -0.15
C ALA A 101 42.79 -12.12 -1.23
N GLY A 102 43.05 -11.88 -2.50
CA GLY A 102 42.51 -12.66 -3.62
C GLY A 102 43.08 -14.08 -3.68
N GLU A 103 44.34 -14.24 -3.30
CA GLU A 103 45.07 -15.51 -3.41
C GLU A 103 45.07 -16.36 -2.13
N VAL A 104 44.29 -15.98 -1.10
CA VAL A 104 44.13 -16.79 0.11
C VAL A 104 43.50 -18.14 -0.26
N PRO A 105 44.09 -19.28 0.15
CA PRO A 105 43.53 -20.59 -0.15
C PRO A 105 42.19 -20.78 0.58
N ARG A 106 41.30 -21.61 0.00
CA ARG A 106 39.97 -21.86 0.57
C ARG A 106 40.00 -22.48 1.97
N LYS A 107 41.05 -23.24 2.27
CA LYS A 107 41.30 -23.81 3.58
C LYS A 107 42.76 -23.58 3.91
N LEU A 108 43.01 -23.01 5.08
CA LEU A 108 44.35 -22.64 5.53
C LEU A 108 44.62 -23.35 6.86
N ASN A 109 45.63 -24.24 6.88
CA ASN A 109 45.95 -25.04 8.07
C ASN A 109 47.17 -24.45 8.77
N VAL A 110 46.95 -23.63 9.80
CA VAL A 110 48.03 -22.95 10.52
C VAL A 110 48.03 -23.32 11.99
N ILE A 111 49.23 -23.54 12.53
CA ILE A 111 49.47 -23.97 13.92
C ILE A 111 49.04 -22.87 14.92
N ALA A 112 49.26 -21.60 14.57
CA ALA A 112 48.93 -20.45 15.42
C ALA A 112 48.20 -19.36 14.62
N PRO A 113 46.85 -19.40 14.54
CA PRO A 113 46.04 -18.44 13.77
C PRO A 113 46.31 -16.97 14.13
N ASN A 114 46.49 -16.66 15.43
CA ASN A 114 46.76 -15.29 15.89
C ASN A 114 48.11 -14.74 15.39
N ALA A 115 49.10 -15.60 15.16
CA ALA A 115 50.40 -15.19 14.64
C ALA A 115 50.32 -14.75 13.16
N LEU A 116 49.31 -15.20 12.42
CA LEU A 116 49.05 -14.81 11.04
C LEU A 116 48.16 -13.56 10.96
N LEU A 117 47.17 -13.46 11.85
CA LEU A 117 46.24 -12.33 11.87
C LEU A 117 46.87 -11.01 12.39
N SER A 118 47.81 -11.08 13.34
CA SER A 118 48.36 -9.88 13.99
C SER A 118 49.17 -8.98 13.03
N PRO A 119 50.04 -9.52 12.15
CA PRO A 119 50.73 -8.72 11.13
C PRO A 119 49.78 -7.98 10.16
N LEU A 120 48.68 -8.62 9.77
CA LEU A 120 47.68 -8.01 8.88
C LEU A 120 46.98 -6.83 9.56
N LEU A 121 46.63 -6.97 10.84
CA LEU A 121 46.05 -5.88 11.63
C LEU A 121 47.02 -4.72 11.85
N LYS A 122 48.31 -5.00 12.07
CA LYS A 122 49.37 -3.97 12.19
C LYS A 122 49.43 -3.07 10.94
N LYS A 123 49.15 -3.62 9.75
CA LYS A 123 49.09 -2.88 8.48
C LYS A 123 47.69 -2.37 8.12
N HIS A 124 46.70 -2.56 8.98
CA HIS A 124 45.29 -2.25 8.70
C HIS A 124 44.74 -2.94 7.44
N TRP A 125 45.26 -4.12 7.10
CA TRP A 125 44.84 -4.91 5.95
C TRP A 125 43.61 -5.75 6.27
N LEU A 126 42.46 -5.07 6.37
CA LEU A 126 41.18 -5.65 6.81
C LEU A 126 40.56 -6.62 5.78
N THR A 127 40.81 -6.44 4.49
CA THR A 127 40.38 -7.33 3.40
C THR A 127 41.15 -8.64 3.45
N ALA A 128 42.48 -8.58 3.57
CA ALA A 128 43.30 -9.78 3.72
C ALA A 128 43.00 -10.50 5.05
N TYR A 129 42.82 -9.74 6.14
CA TYR A 129 42.40 -10.29 7.44
C TYR A 129 41.07 -11.06 7.32
N GLY A 130 40.05 -10.47 6.69
CA GLY A 130 38.78 -11.16 6.44
C GLY A 130 38.93 -12.43 5.60
N ALA A 131 39.78 -12.41 4.57
CA ALA A 131 40.02 -13.57 3.71
C ALA A 131 40.58 -14.76 4.50
N VAL A 132 41.52 -14.49 5.40
CA VAL A 132 42.12 -15.50 6.26
C VAL A 132 41.07 -16.04 7.24
N LEU A 133 40.23 -15.19 7.82
CA LEU A 133 39.12 -15.64 8.68
C LEU A 133 38.19 -16.59 7.93
N ALA A 134 37.82 -16.27 6.68
CA ALA A 134 36.99 -17.13 5.85
C ALA A 134 37.61 -18.51 5.55
N ALA A 135 38.95 -18.58 5.50
CA ALA A 135 39.68 -19.82 5.24
C ALA A 135 39.88 -20.70 6.49
N MET A 136 39.69 -20.13 7.69
CA MET A 136 39.94 -20.81 8.97
C MET A 136 38.67 -21.07 9.79
N LEU A 137 37.62 -20.26 9.62
CA LEU A 137 36.43 -20.25 10.47
C LEU A 137 35.14 -20.42 9.66
N PRO A 138 34.06 -20.92 10.28
CA PRO A 138 32.71 -20.81 9.71
C PRO A 138 32.32 -19.35 9.46
N PRO A 139 31.44 -19.05 8.48
CA PRO A 139 31.06 -17.69 8.12
C PRO A 139 30.58 -16.81 9.28
N LEU A 140 29.78 -17.38 10.20
CA LEU A 140 29.26 -16.66 11.35
C LEU A 140 30.36 -16.13 12.28
N ASP A 141 31.33 -16.99 12.57
CA ASP A 141 32.48 -16.66 13.41
C ASP A 141 33.44 -15.71 12.68
N ALA A 142 33.67 -15.94 11.38
CA ALA A 142 34.51 -15.09 10.54
C ALA A 142 33.97 -13.64 10.50
N ALA A 143 32.67 -13.48 10.23
CA ALA A 143 32.02 -12.16 10.27
C ALA A 143 32.12 -11.53 11.66
N GLY A 144 31.88 -12.30 12.72
CA GLY A 144 31.97 -11.81 14.09
C GLY A 144 33.36 -11.32 14.48
N GLN A 145 34.43 -11.99 14.05
CA GLN A 145 35.81 -11.53 14.28
C GLN A 145 36.16 -10.32 13.42
N GLN A 146 35.73 -10.27 12.16
CA GLN A 146 35.91 -9.10 11.29
C GLN A 146 35.25 -7.86 11.91
N LEU A 147 34.02 -7.97 12.39
CA LEU A 147 33.28 -6.87 13.01
C LEU A 147 33.91 -6.36 14.30
N LYS A 148 34.75 -7.14 14.99
CA LYS A 148 35.49 -6.66 16.18
C LYS A 148 36.58 -5.67 15.82
N VAL A 149 37.22 -5.83 14.67
CA VAL A 149 38.34 -5.00 14.22
C VAL A 149 37.92 -3.93 13.22
N ASP A 150 36.92 -4.19 12.40
CA ASP A 150 36.41 -3.30 11.36
C ASP A 150 35.13 -2.60 11.82
N LYS A 151 35.29 -1.41 12.41
CA LYS A 151 34.21 -0.57 12.93
C LYS A 151 33.73 0.52 11.97
N GLY A 152 34.32 0.61 10.77
CA GLY A 152 33.96 1.64 9.79
C GLY A 152 32.59 1.34 9.17
N PRO A 153 31.61 2.25 9.25
CA PRO A 153 30.26 1.99 8.71
C PRO A 153 30.25 1.84 7.18
N ASP A 154 31.22 2.44 6.49
CA ASP A 154 31.36 2.40 5.02
C ASP A 154 32.39 1.36 4.55
N HIS A 155 32.96 0.57 5.47
CA HIS A 155 33.96 -0.45 5.15
C HIS A 155 33.30 -1.81 4.94
N TYR A 156 33.14 -2.20 3.68
CA TYR A 156 32.52 -3.46 3.26
C TYR A 156 33.52 -4.51 2.79
N ALA A 157 34.68 -4.10 2.28
CA ALA A 157 35.64 -5.01 1.64
C ALA A 157 36.12 -6.13 2.57
N GLY A 158 36.40 -5.80 3.83
CA GLY A 158 36.77 -6.77 4.87
C GLY A 158 35.67 -7.80 5.15
N LEU A 159 34.42 -7.35 5.28
CA LEU A 159 33.27 -8.23 5.53
C LEU A 159 32.94 -9.11 4.34
N LEU A 160 32.95 -8.56 3.12
CA LEU A 160 32.81 -9.33 1.89
C LEU A 160 33.88 -10.42 1.79
N SER A 161 35.11 -10.06 2.14
CA SER A 161 36.23 -10.99 2.16
C SER A 161 36.06 -12.10 3.20
N ALA A 162 35.54 -11.78 4.39
CA ALA A 162 35.21 -12.75 5.45
C ALA A 162 34.03 -13.67 5.09
N LEU A 163 33.10 -13.21 4.25
CA LEU A 163 31.92 -13.95 3.80
C LEU A 163 32.07 -14.58 2.42
N ARG A 164 33.27 -14.56 1.81
CA ARG A 164 33.51 -15.02 0.42
C ARG A 164 33.08 -16.47 0.13
N TYR A 165 32.95 -17.30 1.15
CA TYR A 165 32.51 -18.71 1.04
C TYR A 165 31.17 -18.98 1.73
N ALA A 166 30.50 -17.95 2.24
CA ALA A 166 29.19 -18.06 2.85
C ALA A 166 28.13 -18.32 1.78
N SER A 167 27.17 -19.21 2.07
CA SER A 167 25.94 -19.29 1.29
C SER A 167 25.04 -18.08 1.59
N PRO A 168 24.06 -17.75 0.72
CA PRO A 168 23.09 -16.68 1.01
C PRO A 168 22.40 -16.85 2.37
N PHE A 169 22.03 -18.08 2.75
CA PHE A 169 21.42 -18.38 4.04
C PHE A 169 22.37 -18.14 5.22
N GLN A 170 23.67 -18.43 5.06
CA GLN A 170 24.67 -18.13 6.09
C GLN A 170 24.91 -16.62 6.21
N THR A 171 24.84 -15.87 5.11
CA THR A 171 24.91 -14.40 5.14
C THR A 171 23.71 -13.81 5.89
N LEU A 172 22.51 -14.36 5.69
CA LEU A 172 21.33 -13.98 6.46
C LEU A 172 21.53 -14.28 7.96
N GLU A 173 21.99 -15.50 8.31
CA GLU A 173 22.30 -15.87 9.69
C GLU A 173 23.29 -14.88 10.34
N CYS A 174 24.35 -14.51 9.62
CA CYS A 174 25.29 -13.49 10.08
C CYS A 174 24.62 -12.14 10.36
N ALA A 175 23.74 -11.68 9.47
CA ALA A 175 23.02 -10.42 9.64
C ALA A 175 22.12 -10.46 10.89
N LEU A 176 21.38 -11.56 11.10
CA LEU A 176 20.47 -11.72 12.23
C LEU A 176 21.19 -11.80 13.58
N VAL A 177 22.34 -12.50 13.63
CA VAL A 177 23.10 -12.67 14.88
C VAL A 177 23.86 -11.40 15.24
N HIS A 178 24.54 -10.77 14.28
CA HIS A 178 25.43 -9.64 14.55
C HIS A 178 24.73 -8.28 14.48
N LYS A 179 23.57 -8.19 13.80
CA LYS A 179 22.73 -6.98 13.68
C LYS A 179 23.49 -5.74 13.18
N ASP A 180 24.54 -5.95 12.37
CA ASP A 180 25.33 -4.87 11.77
C ASP A 180 24.67 -4.41 10.46
N PRO A 181 24.42 -3.10 10.25
CA PRO A 181 23.78 -2.58 9.04
C PRO A 181 24.48 -2.98 7.74
N ARG A 182 25.80 -3.15 7.75
CA ARG A 182 26.55 -3.56 6.56
C ARG A 182 26.18 -4.98 6.14
N LEU A 183 25.98 -5.88 7.11
CA LEU A 183 25.53 -7.25 6.84
C LEU A 183 24.10 -7.29 6.31
N ILE A 184 23.24 -6.38 6.76
CA ILE A 184 21.87 -6.24 6.23
C ILE A 184 21.91 -5.87 4.75
N GLU A 185 22.70 -4.86 4.37
CA GLU A 185 22.86 -4.45 2.97
C GLU A 185 23.47 -5.57 2.11
N LEU A 186 24.50 -6.26 2.61
CA LEU A 186 25.08 -7.42 1.91
C LEU A 186 24.07 -8.56 1.71
N CYS A 187 23.24 -8.83 2.72
CA CYS A 187 22.19 -9.83 2.62
C CYS A 187 21.10 -9.40 1.61
N ALA A 188 20.74 -8.12 1.58
CA ALA A 188 19.79 -7.56 0.61
C ALA A 188 20.31 -7.67 -0.83
N GLU A 189 21.60 -7.44 -1.05
CA GLU A 189 22.25 -7.63 -2.36
C GLU A 189 22.23 -9.10 -2.79
N GLN A 190 22.52 -10.03 -1.87
CA GLN A 190 22.42 -11.46 -2.15
C GLN A 190 20.97 -11.90 -2.43
N ALA A 191 19.99 -11.34 -1.73
CA ALA A 191 18.57 -11.63 -1.95
C ALA A 191 18.09 -11.21 -3.35
N ALA A 192 18.70 -10.19 -3.96
CA ALA A 192 18.39 -9.80 -5.33
C ALA A 192 18.79 -10.87 -6.35
N ALA A 193 19.86 -11.63 -6.10
CA ALA A 193 20.29 -12.76 -6.93
C ALA A 193 19.65 -14.09 -6.51
N HIS A 194 19.37 -14.26 -5.21
CA HIS A 194 18.86 -15.49 -4.60
C HIS A 194 17.65 -15.20 -3.70
N PRO A 195 16.45 -14.93 -4.27
CA PRO A 195 15.26 -14.56 -3.49
C PRO A 195 14.85 -15.60 -2.44
N GLN A 196 15.23 -16.87 -2.62
CA GLN A 196 14.89 -17.96 -1.71
C GLN A 196 15.44 -17.75 -0.30
N VAL A 197 16.47 -16.91 -0.12
CA VAL A 197 17.02 -16.58 1.20
C VAL A 197 15.97 -15.91 2.11
N LEU A 198 14.99 -15.21 1.55
CA LEU A 198 13.94 -14.51 2.29
C LEU A 198 12.71 -15.39 2.59
N SER A 199 12.69 -16.64 2.11
CA SER A 199 11.49 -17.49 2.16
C SER A 199 11.00 -17.79 3.57
N ASP A 200 11.92 -17.93 4.52
CA ASP A 200 11.66 -18.30 5.92
C ASP A 200 11.51 -17.09 6.88
N ILE A 201 11.56 -15.86 6.36
CA ILE A 201 11.36 -14.65 7.18
C ILE A 201 9.96 -14.67 7.78
N ARG A 202 9.88 -14.36 9.08
CA ARG A 202 8.62 -14.34 9.85
C ARG A 202 8.15 -12.93 10.14
N GLY A 203 9.07 -11.97 10.15
CA GLY A 203 8.76 -10.56 10.39
C GLY A 203 8.54 -10.23 11.87
N ASP A 204 8.91 -11.13 12.79
CA ASP A 204 8.89 -10.89 14.23
C ASP A 204 10.21 -10.30 14.77
N ASP A 205 11.34 -10.54 14.09
CA ASP A 205 12.62 -9.90 14.38
C ASP A 205 12.84 -8.64 13.51
N ILE A 206 13.28 -7.54 14.15
CA ILE A 206 13.49 -6.25 13.46
C ILE A 206 14.59 -6.31 12.41
N THR A 207 15.60 -7.15 12.58
CA THR A 207 16.69 -7.32 11.61
C THR A 207 16.21 -8.10 10.38
N GLU A 208 15.34 -9.10 10.55
CA GLU A 208 14.62 -9.72 9.41
C GLU A 208 13.82 -8.68 8.62
N GLN A 209 13.06 -7.82 9.33
CA GLN A 209 12.29 -6.74 8.71
C GLN A 209 13.19 -5.79 7.91
N GLN A 210 14.35 -5.40 8.47
CA GLN A 210 15.33 -4.54 7.81
C GLN A 210 15.93 -5.20 6.55
N VAL A 211 16.29 -6.49 6.62
CA VAL A 211 16.79 -7.24 5.46
C VAL A 211 15.75 -7.28 4.35
N TRP A 212 14.50 -7.60 4.69
CA TRP A 212 13.41 -7.63 3.72
C TRP A 212 13.14 -6.23 3.12
N GLY A 213 13.11 -5.20 3.96
CA GLY A 213 12.94 -3.82 3.54
C GLY A 213 14.04 -3.34 2.59
N ALA A 214 15.30 -3.63 2.92
CA ALA A 214 16.47 -3.32 2.07
C ALA A 214 16.42 -4.09 0.74
N ALA A 215 16.02 -5.37 0.75
CA ALA A 215 15.85 -6.16 -0.45
C ALA A 215 14.79 -5.57 -1.40
N ILE A 216 13.62 -5.16 -0.87
CA ILE A 216 12.57 -4.50 -1.67
C ILE A 216 13.08 -3.19 -2.29
N LYS A 217 13.90 -2.40 -1.56
CA LYS A 217 14.49 -1.16 -2.10
C LYS A 217 15.40 -1.44 -3.30
N LYS A 218 16.17 -2.53 -3.27
CA LYS A 218 17.06 -2.94 -4.37
C LYS A 218 16.25 -3.50 -5.55
N ASN A 219 15.27 -4.35 -5.28
CA ASN A 219 14.40 -4.95 -6.28
C ASN A 219 12.96 -5.04 -5.76
N SER A 220 12.07 -4.21 -6.31
CA SER A 220 10.69 -4.09 -5.84
C SER A 220 9.93 -5.41 -5.89
N SER A 221 10.24 -6.33 -6.82
CA SER A 221 9.56 -7.63 -6.94
C SER A 221 9.76 -8.56 -5.73
N LEU A 222 10.77 -8.30 -4.91
CA LEU A 222 11.08 -9.09 -3.71
C LEU A 222 10.08 -8.88 -2.56
N TRP A 223 9.07 -8.02 -2.73
CA TRP A 223 7.94 -7.94 -1.79
C TRP A 223 7.25 -9.31 -1.65
N SER A 224 7.30 -10.16 -2.68
CA SER A 224 6.67 -11.48 -2.71
C SER A 224 7.62 -12.65 -2.36
N ALA A 225 8.87 -12.36 -1.96
CA ALA A 225 9.88 -13.38 -1.71
C ALA A 225 9.61 -14.26 -0.47
N PRO A 226 9.10 -13.74 0.66
CA PRO A 226 8.68 -14.60 1.76
C PRO A 226 7.56 -15.56 1.34
N GLN A 227 7.57 -16.80 1.84
CA GLN A 227 6.63 -17.83 1.40
C GLN A 227 5.16 -17.41 1.57
N ASN A 228 4.87 -16.63 2.61
CA ASN A 228 3.57 -15.99 2.82
C ASN A 228 3.74 -14.51 3.18
N ALA A 229 4.10 -13.69 2.20
CA ALA A 229 4.41 -12.28 2.41
C ALA A 229 3.26 -11.47 3.06
N ALA A 230 2.00 -11.84 2.83
CA ALA A 230 0.85 -11.23 3.50
C ALA A 230 0.82 -11.55 5.00
N ALA A 231 1.06 -12.81 5.40
CA ALA A 231 1.14 -13.19 6.81
C ALA A 231 2.35 -12.56 7.52
N VAL A 232 3.49 -12.43 6.82
CA VAL A 232 4.68 -11.72 7.35
C VAL A 232 4.36 -10.25 7.59
N ARG A 233 3.73 -9.57 6.61
CA ARG A 233 3.23 -8.20 6.79
C ARG A 233 2.28 -8.11 7.98
N ASP A 234 1.32 -9.02 8.08
CA ASP A 234 0.32 -8.99 9.16
C ASP A 234 0.97 -9.19 10.55
N THR A 235 2.05 -9.97 10.63
CA THR A 235 2.88 -10.10 11.83
C THR A 235 3.52 -8.75 12.19
N VAL A 236 4.12 -8.05 11.23
CA VAL A 236 4.69 -6.70 11.45
C VAL A 236 3.61 -5.70 11.90
N LEU A 237 2.42 -5.74 11.30
CA LEU A 237 1.31 -4.86 11.66
C LEU A 237 0.74 -5.18 13.05
N ALA A 238 0.71 -6.45 13.45
CA ALA A 238 0.31 -6.86 14.79
C ALA A 238 1.30 -6.34 15.85
N LEU A 239 2.61 -6.48 15.61
CA LEU A 239 3.65 -5.91 16.47
C LEU A 239 3.50 -4.38 16.60
N LEU A 240 3.24 -3.70 15.49
CA LEU A 240 2.98 -2.26 15.48
C LEU A 240 1.75 -1.90 16.32
N ALA A 241 0.66 -2.68 16.22
CA ALA A 241 -0.57 -2.47 17.00
C ALA A 241 -0.38 -2.69 18.51
N GLU A 242 0.54 -3.59 18.88
CA GLU A 242 0.95 -3.86 20.27
C GLU A 242 1.93 -2.81 20.82
N GLY A 243 2.42 -1.90 19.97
CA GLY A 243 3.42 -0.89 20.35
C GLY A 243 4.84 -1.46 20.48
N LEU A 244 5.10 -2.62 19.90
CA LEU A 244 6.43 -3.22 19.84
C LEU A 244 7.30 -2.56 18.76
N PRO A 245 8.63 -2.60 18.88
CA PRO A 245 9.54 -2.05 17.87
C PRO A 245 9.36 -2.73 16.51
N VAL A 246 9.17 -1.93 15.46
CA VAL A 246 9.10 -2.39 14.07
C VAL A 246 9.98 -1.50 13.18
N ASP A 247 10.49 -2.06 12.09
CA ASP A 247 11.25 -1.30 11.10
C ASP A 247 10.30 -0.41 10.28
N THR A 248 10.39 0.90 10.52
CA THR A 248 9.60 1.88 9.77
C THR A 248 9.98 1.92 8.30
N GLY A 249 11.25 1.61 7.97
CA GLY A 249 11.75 1.51 6.60
C GLY A 249 11.01 0.45 5.78
N LEU A 250 10.74 -0.72 6.36
CA LEU A 250 9.95 -1.79 5.77
C LEU A 250 8.52 -1.31 5.48
N LEU A 251 7.86 -0.69 6.46
CA LEU A 251 6.50 -0.15 6.26
C LEU A 251 6.44 0.89 5.15
N GLU A 252 7.48 1.72 4.99
CA GLU A 252 7.53 2.70 3.91
C GLU A 252 7.66 2.06 2.53
N VAL A 253 8.44 0.99 2.40
CA VAL A 253 8.63 0.31 1.10
C VAL A 253 7.42 -0.55 0.74
N LEU A 254 6.82 -1.23 1.73
CA LEU A 254 5.60 -2.02 1.53
C LEU A 254 4.43 -1.18 1.03
N ALA A 255 4.38 0.12 1.38
CA ALA A 255 3.38 1.08 0.88
C ALA A 255 3.37 1.24 -0.67
N HIS A 256 4.40 0.75 -1.36
CA HIS A 256 4.53 0.79 -2.82
C HIS A 256 4.28 -0.57 -3.49
N THR A 257 3.85 -1.56 -2.71
CA THR A 257 3.66 -2.94 -3.15
C THR A 257 2.19 -3.33 -3.02
N PRO A 258 1.76 -4.47 -3.60
CA PRO A 258 0.40 -4.99 -3.38
C PRO A 258 0.07 -5.25 -1.91
N LEU A 259 1.07 -5.42 -1.05
CA LEU A 259 0.89 -5.61 0.40
C LEU A 259 0.40 -4.35 1.13
N ALA A 260 0.39 -3.18 0.47
CA ALA A 260 -0.20 -1.95 1.01
C ALA A 260 -1.73 -2.03 1.19
N ASP A 261 -2.39 -2.97 0.52
CA ASP A 261 -3.82 -3.23 0.72
C ASP A 261 -4.05 -3.97 2.05
N LEU A 262 -4.69 -3.28 3.00
CA LEU A 262 -5.00 -3.81 4.33
C LEU A 262 -6.47 -4.26 4.46
N CYS A 263 -7.17 -4.53 3.35
CA CYS A 263 -8.59 -4.93 3.40
C CYS A 263 -8.85 -6.15 4.27
N ALA A 264 -7.96 -7.13 4.22
CA ALA A 264 -8.05 -8.37 4.98
C ALA A 264 -7.50 -8.25 6.41
N THR A 265 -6.88 -7.12 6.78
CA THR A 265 -6.21 -6.97 8.08
C THR A 265 -7.25 -6.68 9.17
N PRO A 266 -7.27 -7.46 10.27
CA PRO A 266 -8.16 -7.20 11.39
C PRO A 266 -7.79 -5.89 12.10
N GLU A 267 -8.77 -5.24 12.74
CA GLU A 267 -8.58 -3.99 13.50
C GLU A 267 -7.91 -2.83 12.73
N ARG A 268 -8.00 -2.85 11.39
CA ARG A 268 -7.43 -1.84 10.48
C ARG A 268 -7.65 -0.39 10.90
N ALA A 269 -8.82 -0.09 11.46
CA ALA A 269 -9.16 1.26 11.94
C ALA A 269 -8.15 1.82 12.96
N ARG A 270 -7.55 0.96 13.80
CA ARG A 270 -6.51 1.36 14.78
C ARG A 270 -5.15 1.56 14.12
N LEU A 271 -4.86 0.83 13.04
CA LEU A 271 -3.56 0.87 12.36
C LEU A 271 -3.31 2.21 11.67
N TRP A 272 -4.35 2.90 11.19
CA TRP A 272 -4.21 4.17 10.47
C TRP A 272 -3.38 5.22 11.20
N SER A 273 -3.62 5.41 12.49
CA SER A 273 -2.84 6.36 13.29
C SER A 273 -1.39 5.91 13.55
N LEU A 274 -1.13 4.61 13.49
CA LEU A 274 0.17 4.00 13.79
C LEU A 274 1.10 3.90 12.58
N LEU A 275 0.53 3.86 11.36
CA LEU A 275 1.33 3.82 10.13
C LEU A 275 2.18 5.08 9.97
N PRO A 276 3.36 4.98 9.29
CA PRO A 276 4.21 6.12 8.99
C PRO A 276 3.42 7.24 8.30
N ALA A 277 3.44 8.44 8.88
CA ALA A 277 2.64 9.58 8.40
C ALA A 277 2.98 9.94 6.93
N SER A 278 4.24 9.77 6.52
CA SER A 278 4.73 9.98 5.16
C SER A 278 4.06 9.08 4.11
N ARG A 279 3.55 7.92 4.51
CA ARG A 279 3.03 6.88 3.60
C ARG A 279 1.61 6.41 3.93
N ARG A 280 0.99 6.90 5.01
CA ARG A 280 -0.36 6.55 5.44
C ARG A 280 -1.39 6.65 4.31
N ASP A 281 -1.37 7.76 3.56
CA ASP A 281 -2.31 7.97 2.47
C ASP A 281 -2.20 6.89 1.39
N ARG A 282 -1.00 6.35 1.13
CA ARG A 282 -0.83 5.27 0.15
C ARG A 282 -1.45 3.96 0.61
N TYR A 283 -1.30 3.60 1.89
CA TYR A 283 -1.99 2.44 2.44
C TYR A 283 -3.51 2.60 2.35
N ILE A 284 -4.02 3.79 2.70
CA ILE A 284 -5.46 4.07 2.64
C ILE A 284 -5.96 3.98 1.19
N GLN A 285 -5.25 4.55 0.22
CA GLN A 285 -5.64 4.50 -1.20
C GLN A 285 -5.55 3.08 -1.78
N ALA A 286 -4.49 2.33 -1.47
CA ALA A 286 -4.37 0.92 -1.88
C ALA A 286 -5.50 0.08 -1.30
N THR A 287 -5.82 0.30 -0.02
CA THR A 287 -6.94 -0.35 0.66
C THR A 287 -8.30 0.07 0.06
N ALA A 288 -8.49 1.33 -0.31
CA ALA A 288 -9.73 1.78 -0.95
C ALA A 288 -9.97 1.07 -2.30
N ILE A 289 -8.92 0.87 -3.08
CA ILE A 289 -8.97 0.10 -4.34
C ILE A 289 -9.27 -1.38 -4.05
N GLY A 290 -8.55 -1.98 -3.09
CA GLY A 290 -8.77 -3.36 -2.66
C GLY A 290 -10.20 -3.60 -2.18
N TRP A 291 -10.74 -2.67 -1.39
CA TRP A 291 -12.07 -2.75 -0.81
C TRP A 291 -13.14 -2.75 -1.89
N LEU A 292 -13.01 -1.87 -2.90
CA LEU A 292 -13.89 -1.87 -4.07
C LEU A 292 -13.78 -3.15 -4.89
N ALA A 293 -12.58 -3.72 -5.02
CA ALA A 293 -12.37 -4.96 -5.76
C ALA A 293 -12.99 -6.17 -5.06
N VAL A 294 -12.92 -6.25 -3.73
CA VAL A 294 -13.59 -7.26 -2.90
C VAL A 294 -15.11 -7.07 -2.96
N ALA A 295 -15.58 -5.84 -2.78
CA ALA A 295 -17.01 -5.53 -2.83
C ALA A 295 -17.64 -5.89 -4.18
N ALA A 296 -16.95 -5.61 -5.29
CA ALA A 296 -17.42 -5.92 -6.64
C ALA A 296 -17.60 -7.44 -6.91
N LYS A 297 -17.00 -8.32 -6.10
CA LYS A 297 -17.11 -9.77 -6.20
C LYS A 297 -18.22 -10.37 -5.34
N ASP A 298 -19.01 -9.55 -4.65
CA ASP A 298 -20.04 -9.99 -3.68
C ASP A 298 -19.46 -10.81 -2.52
N GLU A 299 -18.20 -10.52 -2.15
CA GLU A 299 -17.55 -11.10 -0.97
C GLU A 299 -17.94 -10.33 0.30
N ILE A 300 -17.80 -10.97 1.47
CA ILE A 300 -18.17 -10.36 2.76
C ILE A 300 -17.35 -9.08 2.98
N MET A 301 -18.04 -7.95 2.94
CA MET A 301 -17.44 -6.63 3.03
C MET A 301 -17.47 -6.11 4.47
N THR A 302 -16.33 -5.60 4.93
CA THR A 302 -16.27 -4.84 6.18
C THR A 302 -16.68 -3.38 5.92
N PHE A 303 -17.45 -2.79 6.83
CA PHE A 303 -17.81 -1.38 6.72
C PHE A 303 -16.55 -0.51 6.83
N PRO A 304 -16.36 0.46 5.91
CA PRO A 304 -15.19 1.33 5.96
C PRO A 304 -15.32 2.32 7.11
N GLU A 305 -14.28 2.39 7.94
CA GLU A 305 -14.07 3.48 8.89
C GLU A 305 -13.81 4.81 8.17
N ALA A 306 -14.00 5.93 8.88
CA ALA A 306 -14.00 7.26 8.28
C ALA A 306 -12.79 7.58 7.35
N PRO A 307 -11.51 7.25 7.70
CA PRO A 307 -10.39 7.48 6.79
C PRO A 307 -10.49 6.69 5.48
N LEU A 308 -10.89 5.41 5.55
CA LEU A 308 -11.05 4.57 4.37
C LEU A 308 -12.25 5.01 3.53
N GLU A 309 -13.37 5.33 4.18
CA GLU A 309 -14.56 5.81 3.51
C GLU A 309 -14.27 7.08 2.70
N LEU A 310 -13.58 8.07 3.30
CA LEU A 310 -13.18 9.29 2.60
C LEU A 310 -12.33 8.99 1.35
N ALA A 311 -11.42 8.03 1.45
CA ALA A 311 -10.59 7.63 0.32
C ALA A 311 -11.35 6.89 -0.77
N VAL A 312 -12.29 6.01 -0.40
CA VAL A 312 -13.19 5.35 -1.37
C VAL A 312 -14.04 6.39 -2.08
N MET A 313 -14.60 7.37 -1.34
CA MET A 313 -15.40 8.46 -1.90
C MET A 313 -14.60 9.38 -2.83
N ALA A 314 -13.31 9.60 -2.54
CA ALA A 314 -12.41 10.39 -3.39
C ALA A 314 -11.86 9.61 -4.59
N SER A 315 -12.02 8.28 -4.61
CA SER A 315 -11.45 7.42 -5.64
C SER A 315 -12.25 7.47 -6.95
N SER A 316 -11.55 7.66 -8.07
CA SER A 316 -12.13 7.50 -9.42
C SER A 316 -12.59 6.06 -9.69
N SER A 317 -12.13 5.09 -8.90
CA SER A 317 -12.52 3.68 -9.03
C SER A 317 -13.93 3.41 -8.52
N LEU A 318 -14.49 4.28 -7.65
CA LEU A 318 -15.84 4.09 -7.10
C LEU A 318 -16.91 4.16 -8.19
N LEU A 319 -16.95 5.27 -8.93
CA LEU A 319 -17.95 5.45 -10.00
C LEU A 319 -17.79 4.40 -11.09
N SER A 320 -16.56 4.13 -11.53
CA SER A 320 -16.32 3.08 -12.53
C SER A 320 -16.77 1.71 -12.03
N THR A 321 -16.64 1.39 -10.74
CA THR A 321 -17.16 0.14 -10.16
C THR A 321 -18.68 0.11 -10.14
N LEU A 322 -19.33 1.23 -9.78
CA LEU A 322 -20.79 1.35 -9.74
C LEU A 322 -21.45 1.34 -11.13
N GLU A 323 -20.75 1.78 -12.17
CA GLU A 323 -21.23 1.82 -13.56
C GLU A 323 -20.87 0.55 -14.36
N ARG A 324 -20.00 -0.31 -13.84
CA ARG A 324 -19.62 -1.57 -14.51
C ARG A 324 -20.79 -2.55 -14.58
N SER A 325 -21.26 -2.82 -15.79
CA SER A 325 -22.34 -3.78 -16.10
C SER A 325 -22.12 -5.19 -15.53
N SER A 326 -20.87 -5.63 -15.38
CA SER A 326 -20.50 -6.93 -14.80
C SER A 326 -20.80 -7.05 -13.30
N VAL A 327 -20.94 -5.94 -12.58
CA VAL A 327 -21.27 -5.93 -11.15
C VAL A 327 -22.80 -5.94 -11.01
N ALA A 328 -23.35 -6.86 -10.22
CA ALA A 328 -24.79 -6.98 -10.02
C ALA A 328 -25.38 -5.76 -9.27
N VAL A 329 -26.67 -5.48 -9.47
CA VAL A 329 -27.32 -4.27 -8.93
C VAL A 329 -27.36 -4.28 -7.40
N ASN A 330 -27.70 -5.42 -6.79
CA ASN A 330 -27.66 -5.63 -5.34
C ASN A 330 -26.28 -5.32 -4.74
N VAL A 331 -25.20 -5.70 -5.43
CA VAL A 331 -23.82 -5.44 -5.02
C VAL A 331 -23.51 -3.94 -5.06
N ARG A 332 -23.89 -3.26 -6.15
CA ARG A 332 -23.73 -1.80 -6.27
C ARG A 332 -24.49 -1.06 -5.16
N LEU A 333 -25.72 -1.50 -4.86
CA LEU A 333 -26.52 -0.96 -3.76
C LEU A 333 -25.87 -1.22 -2.40
N ALA A 334 -25.27 -2.39 -2.19
CA ALA A 334 -24.53 -2.72 -0.97
C ALA A 334 -23.30 -1.82 -0.78
N ILE A 335 -22.54 -1.54 -1.86
CA ILE A 335 -21.41 -0.60 -1.85
C ILE A 335 -21.89 0.79 -1.39
N VAL A 336 -22.94 1.33 -2.03
CA VAL A 336 -23.49 2.65 -1.65
C VAL A 336 -24.00 2.64 -0.22
N SER A 337 -24.67 1.56 0.20
CA SER A 337 -25.20 1.43 1.56
C SER A 337 -24.09 1.46 2.61
N ALA A 338 -22.93 0.88 2.33
CA ALA A 338 -21.78 0.86 3.23
C ALA A 338 -21.05 2.21 3.35
N LEU A 339 -21.27 3.13 2.42
CA LEU A 339 -20.70 4.48 2.43
C LEU A 339 -21.67 5.45 3.10
N SER A 340 -21.49 5.67 4.40
CA SER A 340 -22.30 6.56 5.24
C SER A 340 -22.40 8.01 4.74
N SER A 341 -21.41 8.49 4.02
CA SER A 341 -21.23 9.86 3.52
C SER A 341 -21.54 9.99 2.03
N PHE A 342 -22.05 8.93 1.39
CA PHE A 342 -22.40 8.96 -0.03
C PHE A 342 -23.46 10.04 -0.31
N PRO A 343 -23.22 11.03 -1.17
CA PRO A 343 -24.13 12.17 -1.33
C PRO A 343 -25.31 11.84 -2.23
N GLU A 344 -26.48 12.37 -1.90
CA GLU A 344 -27.73 12.15 -2.65
C GLU A 344 -27.60 12.55 -4.13
N GLY A 345 -26.91 13.67 -4.44
CA GLY A 345 -26.74 14.11 -5.83
C GLY A 345 -25.94 13.13 -6.70
N MET A 346 -24.91 12.51 -6.13
CA MET A 346 -24.15 11.46 -6.81
C MET A 346 -25.01 10.20 -6.98
N PHE A 347 -25.82 9.88 -5.98
CA PHE A 347 -26.74 8.74 -6.04
C PHE A 347 -27.79 8.91 -7.14
N ILE A 348 -28.39 10.09 -7.27
CA ILE A 348 -29.34 10.39 -8.35
C ILE A 348 -28.68 10.23 -9.73
N THR A 349 -27.45 10.72 -9.87
CA THR A 349 -26.69 10.61 -11.14
C THR A 349 -26.45 9.16 -11.51
N TRP A 350 -25.95 8.36 -10.56
CA TRP A 350 -25.75 6.92 -10.74
C TRP A 350 -27.07 6.18 -11.03
N LEU A 351 -28.12 6.47 -10.26
CA LEU A 351 -29.45 5.86 -10.42
C LEU A 351 -30.02 6.12 -11.83
N ASN A 352 -29.87 7.34 -12.34
CA ASN A 352 -30.30 7.68 -13.70
C ASN A 352 -29.60 6.82 -14.77
N ASN A 353 -28.29 6.60 -14.61
CA ASN A 353 -27.51 5.73 -15.49
C ASN A 353 -27.96 4.26 -15.37
N LEU A 354 -28.09 3.77 -14.13
CA LEU A 354 -28.59 2.42 -13.85
C LEU A 354 -29.96 2.17 -14.49
N LEU A 355 -30.91 3.10 -14.36
CA LEU A 355 -32.26 2.96 -14.92
C LEU A 355 -32.31 3.07 -16.45
N LYS A 356 -31.32 3.70 -17.08
CA LYS A 356 -31.17 3.71 -18.56
C LYS A 356 -30.63 2.39 -19.07
N GLU A 357 -29.67 1.79 -18.36
CA GLU A 357 -29.05 0.52 -18.74
C GLU A 357 -29.94 -0.69 -18.42
N ALA A 358 -30.49 -0.74 -17.20
CA ALA A 358 -31.34 -1.81 -16.74
C ALA A 358 -32.75 -1.66 -17.33
N ARG A 359 -33.13 -2.58 -18.23
CA ARG A 359 -34.48 -2.64 -18.80
C ARG A 359 -35.55 -2.81 -17.72
N MET A 360 -35.30 -3.66 -16.71
CA MET A 360 -36.15 -3.85 -15.53
C MET A 360 -35.29 -4.20 -14.32
N LEU A 361 -35.65 -3.69 -13.13
CA LEU A 361 -35.08 -4.11 -11.86
C LEU A 361 -35.82 -5.33 -11.32
N SER A 362 -35.10 -6.20 -10.59
CA SER A 362 -35.78 -7.25 -9.84
C SER A 362 -36.60 -6.64 -8.68
N PRO A 363 -37.67 -7.31 -8.20
CA PRO A 363 -38.41 -6.83 -7.04
C PRO A 363 -37.53 -6.65 -5.80
N ALA A 364 -36.52 -7.52 -5.62
CA ALA A 364 -35.57 -7.44 -4.51
C ALA A 364 -34.68 -6.19 -4.61
N ASP A 365 -34.09 -5.92 -5.78
CA ASP A 365 -33.26 -4.73 -6.00
C ASP A 365 -34.08 -3.45 -5.83
N SER A 366 -35.32 -3.45 -6.33
CA SER A 366 -36.27 -2.34 -6.18
C SER A 366 -36.56 -2.06 -4.69
N MET A 367 -36.83 -3.10 -3.90
CA MET A 367 -37.02 -2.94 -2.45
C MET A 367 -35.74 -2.44 -1.74
N GLN A 368 -34.57 -2.99 -2.07
CA GLN A 368 -33.31 -2.55 -1.47
C GLN A 368 -33.00 -1.08 -1.79
N LEU A 369 -33.25 -0.67 -3.03
CA LEU A 369 -33.16 0.73 -3.46
C LEU A 369 -34.08 1.64 -2.62
N GLY A 370 -35.36 1.27 -2.51
CA GLY A 370 -36.34 2.04 -1.72
C GLY A 370 -35.99 2.12 -0.23
N ALA A 371 -35.55 1.01 0.36
CA ALA A 371 -35.12 0.94 1.75
C ALA A 371 -33.90 1.85 2.02
N LEU A 372 -32.91 1.84 1.12
CA LEU A 372 -31.74 2.71 1.21
C LEU A 372 -32.16 4.18 1.20
N MET A 373 -32.97 4.59 0.23
CA MET A 373 -33.43 5.99 0.11
C MET A 373 -34.23 6.43 1.33
N ALA A 374 -35.11 5.56 1.85
CA ALA A 374 -35.89 5.81 3.06
C ALA A 374 -34.98 6.00 4.28
N SER A 375 -33.99 5.12 4.46
CA SER A 375 -33.05 5.16 5.60
C SER A 375 -32.16 6.41 5.59
N ARG A 376 -31.85 6.95 4.41
CA ARG A 376 -31.02 8.16 4.25
C ARG A 376 -31.83 9.45 4.11
N HIS A 377 -33.16 9.36 4.12
CA HIS A 377 -34.08 10.49 3.89
C HIS A 377 -33.82 11.24 2.58
N TRP A 378 -33.44 10.53 1.51
CA TRP A 378 -33.15 11.11 0.20
C TRP A 378 -34.44 11.38 -0.61
N ALA A 379 -35.09 12.49 -0.29
CA ALA A 379 -36.36 12.89 -0.92
C ALA A 379 -36.22 13.27 -2.40
N GLY A 380 -35.09 13.87 -2.81
CA GLY A 380 -34.80 14.18 -4.20
C GLY A 380 -34.65 12.92 -5.04
N ALA A 381 -33.97 11.90 -4.50
CA ALA A 381 -33.85 10.60 -5.14
C ALA A 381 -35.21 9.88 -5.22
N ALA A 382 -36.03 9.94 -4.16
CA ALA A 382 -37.38 9.37 -4.16
C ALA A 382 -38.25 9.99 -5.25
N LYS A 383 -38.22 11.32 -5.36
CA LYS A 383 -38.91 12.04 -6.44
C LYS A 383 -38.41 11.62 -7.82
N HIS A 384 -37.09 11.52 -8.01
CA HIS A 384 -36.52 11.07 -9.28
C HIS A 384 -36.99 9.66 -9.68
N LEU A 385 -37.05 8.73 -8.72
CA LEU A 385 -37.57 7.38 -8.95
C LEU A 385 -39.06 7.40 -9.32
N ALA A 386 -39.84 8.26 -8.68
CA ALA A 386 -41.27 8.44 -8.94
C ALA A 386 -41.53 9.00 -10.34
N ASP A 387 -40.72 9.97 -10.78
CA ASP A 387 -40.79 10.55 -12.13
C ASP A 387 -40.51 9.46 -13.19
N ARG A 388 -39.55 8.56 -12.95
CA ARG A 388 -39.24 7.45 -13.87
C ARG A 388 -40.27 6.32 -13.85
N PHE A 389 -41.00 6.13 -12.75
CA PHE A 389 -42.13 5.21 -12.72
C PHE A 389 -43.27 5.69 -13.64
N ALA A 390 -43.49 7.00 -13.75
CA ALA A 390 -44.49 7.57 -14.66
C ALA A 390 -44.23 7.18 -16.13
N ASP A 391 -42.96 6.88 -16.49
CA ASP A 391 -42.55 6.35 -17.79
C ASP A 391 -42.79 4.83 -17.96
N HIS A 392 -43.78 4.27 -17.26
CA HIS A 392 -44.29 2.88 -17.40
C HIS A 392 -43.37 1.78 -16.82
N ARG A 393 -42.53 2.12 -15.84
CA ARG A 393 -41.60 1.21 -15.16
C ARG A 393 -42.20 0.56 -13.91
N SER A 394 -43.13 -0.38 -14.10
CA SER A 394 -43.84 -1.06 -13.00
C SER A 394 -42.94 -1.81 -11.99
N ASP A 395 -41.71 -2.15 -12.39
CA ASP A 395 -40.67 -2.76 -11.56
C ASP A 395 -40.21 -1.87 -10.38
N LEU A 396 -40.50 -0.56 -10.42
CA LEU A 396 -40.09 0.39 -9.38
C LEU A 396 -41.09 0.49 -8.21
N ILE A 397 -42.29 -0.08 -8.33
CA ILE A 397 -43.34 0.00 -7.30
C ILE A 397 -42.88 -0.53 -5.93
N PRO A 398 -42.20 -1.70 -5.83
CA PRO A 398 -41.76 -2.23 -4.54
C PRO A 398 -40.88 -1.24 -3.77
N GLY A 399 -39.91 -0.61 -4.45
CA GLY A 399 -39.06 0.42 -3.85
C GLY A 399 -39.82 1.69 -3.48
N LEU A 400 -40.66 2.19 -4.38
CA LEU A 400 -41.45 3.41 -4.14
C LEU A 400 -42.36 3.30 -2.93
N ARG A 401 -42.89 2.10 -2.64
CA ARG A 401 -43.70 1.86 -1.44
C ARG A 401 -42.90 2.02 -0.16
N LEU A 402 -41.63 1.60 -0.14
CA LEU A 402 -40.77 1.69 1.04
C LEU A 402 -40.31 3.13 1.33
N CYS A 403 -40.14 3.96 0.29
CA CYS A 403 -39.79 5.37 0.42
C CYS A 403 -40.99 6.33 0.24
N ALA A 404 -42.22 5.82 0.35
CA ALA A 404 -43.43 6.61 0.09
C ALA A 404 -43.52 7.85 0.98
N ASN A 405 -43.11 7.76 2.25
CA ASN A 405 -43.10 8.89 3.18
C ASN A 405 -42.23 10.08 2.73
N LEU A 406 -41.27 9.87 1.83
CA LEU A 406 -40.44 10.93 1.23
C LEU A 406 -41.15 11.64 0.07
N LEU A 407 -42.29 11.13 -0.40
CA LEU A 407 -43.06 11.68 -1.50
C LEU A 407 -44.26 12.48 -1.01
N GLY A 408 -44.54 13.60 -1.68
CA GLY A 408 -45.74 14.39 -1.45
C GLY A 408 -47.02 13.58 -1.68
N LEU A 409 -48.08 13.93 -0.97
CA LEU A 409 -49.38 13.24 -1.01
C LEU A 409 -49.91 13.08 -2.45
N TYR A 410 -49.85 14.16 -3.24
CA TYR A 410 -50.27 14.15 -4.65
C TYR A 410 -49.52 13.11 -5.48
N THR A 411 -48.18 13.06 -5.37
CA THR A 411 -47.35 12.11 -6.12
C THR A 411 -47.66 10.67 -5.73
N ARG A 412 -47.79 10.39 -4.42
CA ARG A 412 -48.16 9.06 -3.94
C ARG A 412 -49.52 8.61 -4.45
N TRP A 413 -50.50 9.51 -4.46
CA TRP A 413 -51.86 9.25 -4.91
C TRP A 413 -51.93 9.04 -6.43
N LYS A 414 -51.36 9.97 -7.21
CA LYS A 414 -51.32 9.90 -8.68
C LYS A 414 -50.70 8.59 -9.17
N LEU A 415 -49.61 8.15 -8.52
CA LEU A 415 -48.85 6.97 -8.91
C LEU A 415 -49.36 5.68 -8.27
N GLY A 416 -50.39 5.73 -7.40
CA GLY A 416 -50.91 4.55 -6.70
C GLY A 416 -49.92 3.88 -5.74
N VAL A 417 -48.89 4.62 -5.30
CA VAL A 417 -47.85 4.12 -4.39
C VAL A 417 -48.42 3.90 -2.99
N SER A 418 -49.28 4.82 -2.54
CA SER A 418 -50.09 4.66 -1.33
C SER A 418 -51.53 5.09 -1.60
N LYS A 419 -52.49 4.53 -0.86
CA LYS A 419 -53.89 4.95 -0.92
C LYS A 419 -54.14 6.03 0.14
N PRO A 420 -54.38 7.30 -0.24
CA PRO A 420 -54.82 8.31 0.71
C PRO A 420 -56.19 7.97 1.26
N THR A 421 -56.43 8.33 2.51
CA THR A 421 -57.76 8.34 3.11
C THR A 421 -58.65 9.40 2.46
N ALA A 422 -59.98 9.22 2.51
CA ALA A 422 -60.90 10.22 1.99
C ALA A 422 -60.67 11.61 2.63
N ALA A 423 -60.36 11.67 3.92
CA ALA A 423 -60.06 12.92 4.61
C ALA A 423 -58.83 13.64 4.03
N GLU A 424 -57.74 12.90 3.76
CA GLU A 424 -56.54 13.46 3.14
C GLU A 424 -56.81 13.97 1.71
N LYS A 425 -57.64 13.25 0.94
CA LYS A 425 -58.05 13.68 -0.41
C LYS A 425 -58.83 15.00 -0.38
N TRP A 426 -59.78 15.11 0.55
CA TRP A 426 -60.57 16.33 0.74
C TRP A 426 -59.70 17.51 1.22
N GLN A 427 -58.76 17.27 2.13
CA GLN A 427 -57.80 18.30 2.54
C GLN A 427 -56.93 18.76 1.37
N ALA A 428 -56.41 17.82 0.56
CA ALA A 428 -55.61 18.16 -0.61
C ALA A 428 -56.39 18.97 -1.65
N PHE A 429 -57.69 18.71 -1.79
CA PHE A 429 -58.57 19.52 -2.64
C PHE A 429 -58.79 20.93 -2.06
N GLU A 430 -59.00 21.04 -0.75
CA GLU A 430 -59.14 22.32 -0.07
C GLU A 430 -57.88 23.19 -0.23
N ASP A 431 -56.71 22.61 0.00
CA ASP A 431 -55.42 23.29 -0.14
C ASP A 431 -55.24 23.81 -1.57
N GLU A 432 -55.51 22.99 -2.59
CA GLU A 432 -55.40 23.38 -3.99
C GLU A 432 -56.40 24.46 -4.39
N ALA A 433 -57.64 24.38 -3.89
CA ALA A 433 -58.65 25.41 -4.13
C ALA A 433 -58.24 26.74 -3.49
N GLY A 434 -57.64 26.70 -2.31
CA GLY A 434 -57.07 27.86 -1.63
C GLY A 434 -55.91 28.50 -2.40
N GLU A 435 -55.02 27.69 -2.99
CA GLU A 435 -53.91 28.18 -3.82
C GLU A 435 -54.39 28.83 -5.13
N LEU A 436 -55.31 28.17 -5.84
CA LEU A 436 -55.82 28.65 -7.13
C LEU A 436 -56.77 29.84 -7.00
N TYR A 437 -57.50 29.93 -5.88
CA TYR A 437 -58.47 30.98 -5.61
C TYR A 437 -58.28 31.58 -4.19
N PRO A 438 -57.25 32.42 -3.98
CA PRO A 438 -56.88 32.91 -2.64
C PRO A 438 -57.94 33.77 -1.94
N SER A 439 -58.81 34.45 -2.69
CA SER A 439 -59.90 35.27 -2.15
C SER A 439 -61.12 34.45 -1.69
N GLY A 440 -61.14 33.15 -1.99
CA GLY A 440 -62.21 32.23 -1.61
C GLY A 440 -63.08 31.75 -2.78
N PRO A 441 -64.16 31.00 -2.49
CA PRO A 441 -64.97 30.30 -3.49
C PRO A 441 -65.81 31.20 -4.42
N ASP A 442 -66.00 32.48 -4.08
CA ASP A 442 -66.67 33.47 -4.93
C ASP A 442 -65.73 34.20 -5.91
N ASN A 443 -64.43 33.86 -5.90
CA ASN A 443 -63.47 34.43 -6.83
C ASN A 443 -63.90 34.20 -8.29
N ASN A 444 -63.92 35.26 -9.10
CA ASN A 444 -64.40 35.24 -10.49
C ASN A 444 -65.74 34.50 -10.67
N GLU A 445 -66.65 34.67 -9.70
CA GLU A 445 -67.98 34.07 -9.71
C GLU A 445 -67.94 32.53 -9.79
N LEU A 446 -66.84 31.89 -9.38
CA LEU A 446 -66.61 30.45 -9.47
C LEU A 446 -67.79 29.65 -8.90
N TRP A 447 -68.22 29.99 -7.68
CA TRP A 447 -69.32 29.29 -7.01
C TRP A 447 -70.63 29.34 -7.80
N SER A 448 -71.00 30.51 -8.33
CA SER A 448 -72.21 30.68 -9.14
C SER A 448 -72.09 30.01 -10.51
N ARG A 449 -70.92 30.05 -11.14
CA ARG A 449 -70.63 29.38 -12.42
C ARG A 449 -70.71 27.85 -12.29
N ALA A 450 -70.40 27.32 -11.11
CA ALA A 450 -70.56 25.91 -10.77
C ALA A 450 -72.01 25.52 -10.42
N GLY A 451 -72.98 26.45 -10.45
CA GLY A 451 -74.39 26.19 -10.12
C GLY A 451 -74.75 26.36 -8.65
N GLY A 452 -73.85 26.90 -7.83
CA GLY A 452 -74.11 27.30 -6.44
C GLY A 452 -74.80 28.67 -6.34
N LYS A 453 -75.37 28.99 -5.17
CA LYS A 453 -75.82 30.36 -4.87
C LYS A 453 -74.81 31.04 -3.96
N ASN A 454 -74.38 32.25 -4.29
CA ASN A 454 -73.42 33.00 -3.46
C ASN A 454 -73.95 33.28 -2.04
N ALA A 455 -75.27 33.23 -1.83
CA ALA A 455 -75.89 33.30 -0.50
C ALA A 455 -75.56 32.10 0.40
N ASP A 456 -75.18 30.96 -0.19
CA ASP A 456 -74.80 29.74 0.54
C ASP A 456 -73.34 29.79 1.03
N LEU A 457 -72.57 30.81 0.63
CA LEU A 457 -71.18 30.98 1.03
C LEU A 457 -71.03 31.71 2.38
N PRO A 458 -69.99 31.40 3.16
CA PRO A 458 -69.67 32.15 4.36
C PRO A 458 -69.39 33.62 4.06
N GLY A 459 -69.77 34.50 4.99
CA GLY A 459 -69.62 35.95 4.86
C GLY A 459 -68.19 36.39 4.55
N LYS A 460 -68.05 37.50 3.81
CA LYS A 460 -66.79 38.05 3.27
C LYS A 460 -65.79 38.52 4.33
N SER A 461 -66.15 38.53 5.61
CA SER A 461 -65.26 38.87 6.73
C SER A 461 -64.28 37.76 7.12
N GLN A 462 -64.44 36.55 6.57
CA GLN A 462 -63.52 35.42 6.77
C GLN A 462 -62.42 35.39 5.70
N ASN A 463 -61.25 34.87 6.04
CA ASN A 463 -60.18 34.66 5.06
C ASN A 463 -60.53 33.55 4.06
N GLY A 464 -59.88 33.56 2.88
CA GLY A 464 -60.17 32.63 1.79
C GLY A 464 -60.11 31.16 2.20
N ALA A 465 -59.10 30.77 2.99
CA ALA A 465 -58.94 29.40 3.49
C ALA A 465 -60.15 28.95 4.35
N THR A 466 -60.57 29.76 5.32
CA THR A 466 -61.73 29.44 6.18
C THR A 466 -63.02 29.36 5.35
N ARG A 467 -63.14 30.21 4.33
CA ARG A 467 -64.29 30.19 3.41
C ARG A 467 -64.30 28.92 2.57
N TRP A 468 -63.14 28.48 2.05
CA TRP A 468 -62.98 27.21 1.35
C TRP A 468 -63.32 26.02 2.24
N HIS A 469 -62.80 25.98 3.47
CA HIS A 469 -63.09 24.92 4.44
C HIS A 469 -64.60 24.71 4.65
N LYS A 470 -65.32 25.81 4.94
CA LYS A 470 -66.77 25.76 5.19
C LYS A 470 -67.56 25.43 3.92
N ALA A 471 -67.15 25.97 2.78
CA ALA A 471 -67.78 25.70 1.49
C ALA A 471 -67.64 24.21 1.11
N LEU A 472 -66.45 23.64 1.22
CA LEU A 472 -66.20 22.23 0.93
C LEU A 472 -66.84 21.29 1.96
N SER A 473 -66.91 21.69 3.23
CA SER A 473 -67.67 20.96 4.26
C SER A 473 -69.16 20.88 3.94
N SER A 474 -69.74 21.97 3.41
CA SER A 474 -71.12 21.99 2.90
C SER A 474 -71.30 21.03 1.72
N ILE A 475 -70.39 21.05 0.73
CA ILE A 475 -70.42 20.13 -0.41
C ILE A 475 -70.32 18.67 0.04
N ARG A 476 -69.40 18.37 0.96
CA ARG A 476 -69.20 17.02 1.52
C ARG A 476 -70.45 16.50 2.24
N SER A 477 -71.27 17.41 2.77
CA SER A 477 -72.54 17.09 3.45
C SER A 477 -73.74 17.04 2.49
N GLY A 478 -73.53 17.12 1.16
CA GLY A 478 -74.59 17.07 0.15
C GLY A 478 -75.09 18.44 -0.33
N GLY A 479 -74.39 19.53 -0.01
CA GLY A 479 -74.70 20.88 -0.48
C GLY A 479 -74.48 21.09 -1.97
N ARG A 480 -74.98 22.22 -2.51
CA ARG A 480 -74.78 22.66 -3.89
C ARG A 480 -73.79 23.85 -3.95
N PRO A 481 -72.94 23.95 -4.99
CA PRO A 481 -72.79 23.01 -6.11
C PRO A 481 -72.14 21.70 -5.66
N THR A 482 -72.34 20.61 -6.40
CA THR A 482 -71.67 19.34 -6.09
C THR A 482 -70.17 19.45 -6.36
N ALA A 483 -69.36 18.58 -5.74
CA ALA A 483 -67.91 18.56 -5.95
C ALA A 483 -67.54 18.40 -7.44
N ARG A 484 -68.32 17.58 -8.18
CA ARG A 484 -68.15 17.39 -9.62
C ARG A 484 -68.43 18.66 -10.42
N GLU A 485 -69.52 19.37 -10.11
CA GLU A 485 -69.88 20.62 -10.77
C GLU A 485 -68.81 21.69 -10.52
N LEU A 486 -68.35 21.83 -9.27
CA LEU A 486 -67.28 22.74 -8.90
C LEU A 486 -65.96 22.43 -9.61
N LEU A 487 -65.49 21.17 -9.54
CA LEU A 487 -64.25 20.74 -10.19
C LEU A 487 -64.29 20.88 -11.72
N THR A 488 -65.47 20.72 -12.34
CA THR A 488 -65.64 20.94 -13.78
C THR A 488 -65.31 22.38 -14.15
N VAL A 489 -65.81 23.35 -13.39
CA VAL A 489 -65.53 24.77 -13.63
C VAL A 489 -64.08 25.11 -13.30
N MET A 490 -63.52 24.59 -12.20
CA MET A 490 -62.11 24.80 -11.87
C MET A 490 -61.17 24.22 -12.94
N CYS A 491 -61.50 23.07 -13.55
CA CYS A 491 -60.75 22.51 -14.67
C CYS A 491 -60.85 23.35 -15.95
N LEU A 492 -61.94 24.10 -16.15
CA LEU A 492 -62.06 25.04 -17.27
C LEU A 492 -61.19 26.28 -17.05
N ASP A 493 -61.15 26.79 -15.82
CA ASP A 493 -60.32 27.94 -15.46
C ASP A 493 -58.81 27.59 -15.48
N PHE A 494 -58.47 26.36 -15.08
CA PHE A 494 -57.09 25.88 -15.00
C PHE A 494 -56.90 24.56 -15.77
N PRO A 495 -56.94 24.59 -17.12
CA PRO A 495 -56.97 23.38 -17.95
C PRO A 495 -55.71 22.52 -17.84
N VAL A 496 -54.58 23.10 -17.46
CA VAL A 496 -53.28 22.40 -17.30
C VAL A 496 -53.03 21.89 -15.88
N ASN A 497 -53.93 22.16 -14.92
CA ASN A 497 -53.74 21.71 -13.54
C ASN A 497 -54.04 20.21 -13.40
N GLU A 498 -52.99 19.42 -13.20
CA GLU A 498 -53.12 17.98 -13.08
C GLU A 498 -53.78 17.53 -11.76
N LYS A 499 -53.67 18.30 -10.67
CA LYS A 499 -54.29 17.97 -9.38
C LYS A 499 -55.81 18.02 -9.48
N LEU A 500 -56.36 19.05 -10.14
CA LEU A 500 -57.80 19.14 -10.41
C LEU A 500 -58.30 17.96 -11.26
N ARG A 501 -57.51 17.54 -12.27
CA ARG A 501 -57.81 16.34 -13.07
C ARG A 501 -57.76 15.05 -12.27
N LEU A 502 -56.90 14.97 -11.24
CA LEU A 502 -56.90 13.83 -10.33
C LEU A 502 -58.17 13.82 -9.48
N PHE A 503 -58.56 14.98 -8.92
CA PHE A 503 -59.73 15.09 -8.05
C PHE A 503 -61.04 14.79 -8.78
N ILE A 504 -61.23 15.29 -10.01
CA ILE A 504 -62.48 15.11 -10.76
C ILE A 504 -62.73 13.64 -11.14
N ASN A 505 -61.67 12.83 -11.19
CA ASN A 505 -61.72 11.41 -11.50
C ASN A 505 -61.76 10.51 -10.24
N ASP A 506 -61.71 11.07 -9.03
CA ASP A 506 -61.67 10.29 -7.78
C ASP A 506 -63.05 10.15 -7.12
N THR A 507 -63.47 8.91 -6.90
CA THR A 507 -64.78 8.56 -6.36
C THR A 507 -65.01 9.05 -4.94
N ASP A 508 -63.97 9.24 -4.13
CA ASP A 508 -64.11 9.72 -2.75
C ASP A 508 -64.41 11.23 -2.69
N ILE A 509 -64.12 11.97 -3.77
CA ILE A 509 -64.40 13.40 -3.91
C ILE A 509 -65.72 13.62 -4.67
N VAL A 510 -65.87 13.03 -5.86
CA VAL A 510 -67.02 13.32 -6.73
C VAL A 510 -68.22 12.39 -6.55
N GLY A 511 -68.09 11.32 -5.75
CA GLY A 511 -69.12 10.30 -5.55
C GLY A 511 -69.28 9.34 -6.74
N TRP A 512 -69.87 8.18 -6.47
CA TRP A 512 -70.23 7.18 -7.49
C TRP A 512 -71.33 7.73 -8.42
N ARG A 513 -71.29 7.33 -9.70
CA ARG A 513 -72.35 7.65 -10.66
C ARG A 513 -73.64 6.91 -10.32
#